data_AF-A0A4Z2IY98-F1
#
_entry.id   AF-A0A4Z2IY98-F1
#
_cell.length_a   1.000
_cell.length_b   1.000
_cell.length_c   1.000
_cell.angle_alpha   90.00
_cell.angle_beta   90.00
_cell.angle_gamma   90.00
#
_symmetry.space_group_name_H-M   'P 1'
#
loop_
_entity.id
_entity.type
_entity.pdbx_description
1 polymer ?
#
loop_
_entity_poly.entity_id
_entity_poly.type
_entity_poly.pdbx_seq_one_letter_code
_entity_poly.pdbx_strand_id
1 'polypeptide(L)'
;MKAGRNPNYGYTSFDSFGWAFLALFRLMTQDFWENLYMLTLRAAGKTYMLFFVLVIFVGSFYLVNLILAVVAMAYEEQNQATMEESLRKEEEFKAMLEQLKRQQEDAQVRPLQN
;
A
#
# COMPACT_ATOMS: atom_id res chain seq x y z
N MET A 1 34.10 -7.70 -29.70
CA MET A 1 34.06 -7.67 -28.22
C MET A 1 33.41 -6.38 -27.79
N LYS A 2 32.36 -6.40 -26.95
CA LYS A 2 31.74 -5.18 -26.39
C LYS A 2 32.72 -4.60 -25.36
N ALA A 3 33.65 -3.76 -25.81
CA ALA A 3 34.68 -3.15 -24.98
C ALA A 3 34.23 -1.74 -24.58
N GLY A 4 33.54 -1.63 -23.45
CA GLY A 4 33.12 -0.35 -22.87
C GLY A 4 32.55 -0.54 -21.47
N ARG A 5 32.72 0.46 -20.59
CA ARG A 5 32.11 0.45 -19.25
C ARG A 5 30.59 0.58 -19.37
N ASN A 6 29.87 -0.09 -18.48
CA ASN A 6 28.42 0.02 -18.40
C ASN A 6 27.99 1.48 -18.11
N PRO A 7 26.87 1.97 -18.68
CA PRO A 7 26.37 3.33 -18.46
C PRO A 7 26.10 3.64 -16.98
N ASN A 8 25.95 4.94 -16.67
CA ASN A 8 25.62 5.43 -15.33
C ASN A 8 26.58 4.88 -14.27
N TYR A 9 27.88 5.09 -14.49
CA TYR A 9 28.98 4.63 -13.63
C TYR A 9 29.13 3.11 -13.47
N GLY A 10 28.31 2.30 -14.14
CA GLY A 10 28.29 0.85 -14.03
C GLY A 10 26.97 0.28 -13.50
N TYR A 11 26.08 1.14 -13.01
CA TYR A 11 24.84 0.74 -12.35
C TYR A 11 23.72 0.33 -13.32
N THR A 12 23.87 0.62 -14.62
CA THR A 12 22.90 0.24 -15.65
C THR A 12 23.46 -0.91 -16.47
N SER A 13 23.19 -2.14 -16.03
CA SER A 13 23.64 -3.37 -16.70
C SER A 13 22.69 -4.54 -16.46
N PHE A 14 22.75 -5.53 -17.35
CA PHE A 14 22.06 -6.82 -17.22
C PHE A 14 23.06 -7.98 -17.06
N ASP A 15 24.31 -7.67 -16.69
CA ASP A 15 25.41 -8.63 -16.68
C ASP A 15 25.41 -9.53 -15.44
N SER A 16 24.85 -9.03 -14.33
CA SER A 16 24.68 -9.79 -13.09
C SER A 16 23.23 -9.74 -12.62
N PHE A 17 22.81 -10.78 -11.90
CA PHE A 17 21.45 -10.89 -11.40
C PHE A 17 21.03 -9.68 -10.56
N GLY A 18 21.89 -9.17 -9.67
CA GLY A 18 21.57 -8.04 -8.80
C GLY A 18 21.31 -6.73 -9.57
N TRP A 19 22.15 -6.40 -10.55
CA TRP A 19 21.95 -5.21 -11.37
C TRP A 19 20.76 -5.36 -12.33
N ALA A 20 20.55 -6.56 -12.87
CA ALA A 20 19.36 -6.87 -13.66
C ALA A 20 18.07 -6.76 -12.84
N PHE A 21 18.07 -7.26 -11.59
CA PHE A 21 16.94 -7.13 -10.68
C PHE A 21 16.66 -5.67 -10.34
N LEU A 22 17.70 -4.87 -10.05
CA LEU A 22 17.54 -3.43 -9.80
C LEU A 22 16.97 -2.71 -11.03
N ALA A 23 17.43 -3.05 -12.23
CA ALA A 23 16.91 -2.50 -13.48
C ALA A 23 15.44 -2.88 -13.72
N LEU A 24 15.05 -4.12 -13.41
CA LEU A 24 13.65 -4.57 -13.46
C LEU A 24 12.80 -3.87 -12.38
N PHE A 25 13.31 -3.72 -11.17
CA PHE A 25 12.64 -2.97 -10.10
C PHE A 25 12.36 -1.53 -10.51
N ARG A 26 13.36 -0.87 -11.08
CA ARG A 26 13.22 0.47 -11.66
C ARG A 26 12.17 0.54 -12.77
N LEU A 27 12.06 -0.50 -13.61
CA LEU A 27 11.01 -0.59 -14.62
C LEU A 27 9.62 -0.76 -14.00
N MET A 28 9.51 -1.57 -12.94
CA MET A 28 8.26 -1.82 -12.23
C MET A 28 7.71 -0.54 -11.57
N THR A 29 8.58 0.27 -10.97
CA THR A 29 8.21 1.56 -10.34
C THR A 29 8.15 2.73 -11.31
N GLN A 30 8.46 2.51 -12.59
CA GLN A 30 8.52 3.55 -13.63
C GLN A 30 9.48 4.70 -13.25
N ASP A 31 10.58 4.41 -12.55
CA ASP A 31 11.56 5.41 -12.14
C ASP A 31 12.60 5.66 -13.23
N PHE A 32 12.57 6.83 -13.87
CA PHE A 32 13.50 7.24 -14.94
C PHE A 32 13.68 6.17 -16.05
N TRP A 33 12.67 5.33 -16.27
CA TRP A 33 12.77 4.10 -17.05
C TRP A 33 12.99 4.36 -18.54
N GLU A 34 12.57 5.53 -19.04
CA GLU A 34 12.71 5.94 -20.43
C GLU A 34 14.17 6.02 -20.86
N ASN A 35 15.06 6.45 -19.95
CA ASN A 35 16.50 6.46 -20.21
C ASN A 35 17.06 5.04 -20.34
N LEU A 36 16.63 4.12 -19.47
CA LEU A 36 17.00 2.70 -19.56
C LEU A 36 16.48 2.07 -20.85
N TYR A 37 15.24 2.39 -21.24
CA TYR A 37 14.63 1.99 -22.50
C TYR A 37 15.43 2.47 -23.71
N MET A 38 15.76 3.76 -23.78
CA MET A 38 16.54 4.33 -24.88
C MET A 38 17.94 3.72 -24.97
N LEU A 39 18.63 3.55 -23.84
CA LEU A 39 19.95 2.91 -23.80
C LEU A 39 19.88 1.46 -24.31
N THR A 40 18.86 0.72 -23.87
CA THR A 40 18.67 -0.69 -24.28
C THR A 40 18.35 -0.79 -25.77
N LEU A 41 17.45 0.03 -26.30
CA LEU A 41 17.12 0.01 -27.74
C LEU A 41 18.29 0.44 -28.62
N ARG A 42 19.09 1.43 -28.18
CA ARG A 42 20.31 1.83 -28.89
C ARG A 42 21.35 0.71 -28.94
N ALA A 43 21.45 -0.09 -27.87
CA ALA A 43 22.47 -1.14 -27.77
C ALA A 43 22.04 -2.51 -28.34
N ALA A 44 20.76 -2.87 -28.23
CA ALA A 44 20.24 -4.20 -28.58
C ALA A 44 19.28 -4.20 -29.78
N GLY A 45 18.75 -3.03 -30.17
CA GLY A 45 17.86 -2.88 -31.31
C GLY A 45 16.37 -2.73 -30.94
N LYS A 46 15.57 -2.24 -31.88
CA LYS A 46 14.16 -1.84 -31.67
C LYS A 46 13.22 -2.99 -31.31
N THR A 47 13.56 -4.23 -31.66
CA THR A 47 12.75 -5.43 -31.38
C THR A 47 12.50 -5.66 -29.89
N TYR A 48 13.43 -5.20 -29.03
CA TYR A 48 13.30 -5.30 -27.58
C TYR A 48 12.25 -4.37 -26.97
N MET A 49 11.59 -3.52 -27.78
CA MET A 49 10.44 -2.73 -27.33
C MET A 49 9.35 -3.60 -26.69
N LEU A 50 9.11 -4.80 -27.24
CA LEU A 50 8.08 -5.71 -26.72
C LEU A 50 8.36 -6.15 -25.28
N PHE A 51 9.64 -6.35 -24.93
CA PHE A 51 10.03 -6.65 -23.55
C PHE A 51 9.64 -5.52 -22.59
N PHE A 52 9.94 -4.27 -22.93
CA PHE A 52 9.60 -3.12 -22.10
C PHE A 52 8.09 -2.93 -21.97
N VAL A 53 7.35 -3.10 -23.06
CA VAL A 53 5.88 -3.04 -23.03
C VAL A 53 5.33 -4.10 -22.07
N LEU A 54 5.76 -5.35 -22.20
CA LEU A 54 5.28 -6.43 -21.32
C LEU A 54 5.66 -6.21 -19.85
N VAL A 55 6.89 -5.80 -19.56
CA VAL A 55 7.32 -5.57 -18.17
C VAL A 55 6.59 -4.39 -17.54
N ILE A 56 6.36 -3.30 -18.28
CA ILE A 56 5.63 -2.13 -17.76
C ILE A 56 4.13 -2.47 -17.62
N PHE A 57 3.52 -3.10 -18.62
CA PHE A 57 2.09 -3.44 -18.55
C PHE A 57 1.80 -4.53 -17.52
N VAL A 58 2.58 -5.60 -17.48
CA VAL A 58 2.31 -6.70 -16.56
C VAL A 58 2.88 -6.38 -15.19
N GLY A 59 4.12 -5.91 -15.11
CA GLY A 59 4.80 -5.67 -13.84
C GLY A 59 4.24 -4.49 -13.05
N SER A 60 4.07 -3.32 -13.69
CA SER A 60 3.60 -2.13 -12.97
C SER A 60 2.12 -2.23 -12.60
N PHE A 61 1.24 -2.69 -13.51
CA PHE A 61 -0.17 -2.86 -13.16
C PHE A 61 -0.36 -3.94 -12.09
N TYR A 62 0.33 -5.07 -12.19
CA TYR A 62 0.20 -6.12 -11.19
C TYR A 62 0.66 -5.64 -9.81
N LEU A 63 1.82 -5.01 -9.71
CA LEU A 63 2.34 -4.54 -8.42
C LEU A 63 1.50 -3.41 -7.83
N VAL A 64 1.10 -2.42 -8.64
CA VAL A 64 0.25 -1.33 -8.15
C VAL A 64 -1.10 -1.87 -7.70
N ASN A 65 -1.73 -2.76 -8.47
CA ASN A 65 -3.01 -3.35 -8.09
C ASN A 65 -2.91 -4.20 -6.83
N LEU A 66 -1.80 -4.93 -6.65
CA LEU A 66 -1.57 -5.72 -5.44
C LEU A 66 -1.35 -4.82 -4.22
N ILE A 67 -0.56 -3.75 -4.35
CA ILE A 67 -0.36 -2.76 -3.27
C ILE A 67 -1.69 -2.09 -2.91
N LEU A 68 -2.45 -1.62 -3.91
CA LEU A 68 -3.76 -1.01 -3.69
C LEU A 68 -4.74 -1.97 -3.02
N ALA A 69 -4.78 -3.23 -3.43
CA ALA A 69 -5.62 -4.24 -2.80
C ALA A 69 -5.24 -4.45 -1.33
N VAL A 70 -3.94 -4.57 -1.02
CA VAL A 70 -3.47 -4.74 0.36
C VAL A 70 -3.77 -3.51 1.21
N VAL A 71 -3.54 -2.31 0.69
CA VAL A 71 -3.85 -1.05 1.38
C VAL A 71 -5.36 -0.94 1.62
N ALA A 72 -6.19 -1.29 0.64
CA ALA A 72 -7.64 -1.29 0.78
C ALA A 72 -8.10 -2.28 1.87
N MET A 73 -7.58 -3.52 1.87
CA MET A 73 -7.91 -4.51 2.89
C MET A 73 -7.49 -4.05 4.29
N ALA A 74 -6.27 -3.51 4.45
CA ALA A 74 -5.79 -3.01 5.74
C ALA A 74 -6.62 -1.80 6.22
N TYR A 75 -7.01 -0.91 5.30
CA TYR A 75 -7.88 0.23 5.61
C TYR A 75 -9.27 -0.24 6.06
N GLU A 76 -9.86 -1.20 5.35
CA GLU A 76 -11.16 -1.76 5.70
C GLU A 76 -11.15 -2.44 7.07
N GLU A 77 -10.14 -3.27 7.35
CA GLU A 77 -9.97 -3.95 8.64
C GLU A 77 -9.83 -2.94 9.80
N GLN A 78 -9.01 -1.89 9.62
CA GLN A 78 -8.82 -0.87 10.63
C GLN A 78 -10.09 -0.03 10.85
N ASN A 79 -10.81 0.29 9.77
CA ASN A 79 -12.06 1.05 9.85
C ASN A 79 -13.17 0.25 10.54
N GLN A 80 -13.30 -1.05 10.22
CA GLN A 80 -14.24 -1.95 10.88
C GLN A 80 -13.96 -2.08 12.38
N ALA A 81 -12.69 -2.28 12.77
CA ALA A 81 -12.31 -2.36 14.18
C ALA A 81 -12.61 -1.06 14.94
N THR A 82 -12.32 0.09 14.33
CA THR A 82 -12.60 1.41 14.93
C THR A 82 -14.09 1.64 15.12
N MET A 83 -14.91 1.22 14.15
CA MET A 83 -16.37 1.35 14.21
C MET A 83 -16.99 0.43 15.25
N GLU A 84 -16.51 -0.82 15.39
CA GLU A 84 -17.01 -1.73 16.43
C GLU A 84 -16.67 -1.20 17.83
N GLU A 85 -15.46 -0.65 18.02
CA GLU A 85 -15.04 -0.07 19.29
C GLU A 85 -15.87 1.18 19.65
N SER A 86 -16.19 2.04 18.68
CA SER A 86 -17.00 3.22 18.92
C SER A 86 -18.45 2.85 19.31
N LEU A 87 -19.04 1.86 18.64
CA LEU A 87 -20.38 1.37 18.95
C LEU A 87 -20.44 0.77 20.36
N ARG A 88 -19.47 -0.08 20.73
CA ARG A 88 -19.38 -0.65 22.08
C ARG A 88 -19.26 0.42 23.15
N LYS A 89 -18.38 1.41 22.95
CA LYS A 89 -18.23 2.54 23.88
C LYS A 89 -19.53 3.34 24.02
N GLU A 90 -20.28 3.52 22.94
CA GLU A 90 -21.55 4.23 22.98
C GLU A 90 -22.64 3.44 23.73
N GLU A 91 -22.69 2.11 23.55
CA GLU A 91 -23.59 1.22 24.29
C GLU A 91 -23.27 1.19 25.79
N GLU A 92 -21.99 1.04 26.15
CA GLU A 92 -21.51 1.07 27.54
C GLU A 92 -21.84 2.42 28.20
N PHE A 93 -21.61 3.53 27.48
CA PHE A 93 -21.93 4.86 27.97
C PHE A 93 -23.44 5.06 28.18
N LYS A 94 -24.28 4.59 27.26
CA LYS A 94 -25.74 4.63 27.41
C LYS A 94 -26.21 3.80 28.60
N ALA A 95 -25.68 2.60 28.78
CA ALA A 95 -26.01 1.73 29.91
C ALA A 95 -25.62 2.37 31.25
N MET A 96 -24.44 2.99 31.33
CA MET A 96 -23.98 3.71 32.52
C MET A 96 -24.90 4.89 32.86
N LEU A 97 -25.31 5.68 31.85
CA LEU A 97 -26.23 6.80 32.06
C LEU A 97 -27.62 6.34 32.53
N GLU A 98 -28.12 5.22 32.03
CA GLU A 98 -29.41 4.68 32.45
C GLU A 98 -29.37 4.19 33.92
N GLN A 99 -28.27 3.55 34.34
CA GLN A 99 -28.06 3.17 35.74
C GLN A 99 -28.01 4.39 36.66
N LEU A 100 -27.30 5.45 36.26
CA LEU A 100 -27.24 6.70 37.02
C LEU A 100 -28.62 7.35 37.19
N LYS A 101 -29.44 7.37 36.13
CA LYS A 101 -30.82 7.89 36.20
C LYS A 101 -31.68 7.11 37.19
N ARG A 102 -31.66 5.77 37.14
CA ARG A 102 -32.42 4.92 38.08
C ARG A 102 -32.00 5.15 39.53
N GLN A 103 -30.69 5.29 39.79
CA GLN A 103 -30.19 5.60 41.13
C GLN A 103 -30.66 6.96 41.64
N GLN A 104 -30.70 7.98 40.76
CA GLN A 104 -31.20 9.30 41.12
C GLN A 104 -32.71 9.27 41.42
N GLU A 105 -33.50 8.56 40.62
CA GLU A 105 -34.94 8.36 40.86
C GLU A 105 -35.18 7.66 42.21
N ASP A 106 -34.48 6.56 42.49
CA ASP A 106 -34.60 5.81 43.75
C ASP A 106 -34.17 6.64 44.97
N ALA A 107 -33.14 7.47 44.84
CA ALA A 107 -32.69 8.36 45.90
C ALA A 107 -33.66 9.53 46.14
N GLN A 108 -34.34 10.00 45.10
CA GLN A 108 -35.29 11.11 45.17
C GLN A 108 -36.69 10.68 45.66
N VAL A 109 -37.05 9.39 45.53
CA VAL A 109 -38.33 8.83 46.02
C VAL A 109 -38.27 8.37 47.49
N ARG A 110 -37.08 8.07 48.04
CA ARG A 110 -36.89 7.68 49.46
C ARG A 110 -37.07 8.74 50.56
N PRO A 111 -37.16 10.08 50.35
CA PRO A 111 -37.23 11.02 51.46
C PRO A 111 -38.62 11.22 52.10
N LEU A 112 -39.65 10.40 51.78
CA LEU A 112 -41.01 10.60 52.31
C LEU A 112 -41.58 9.44 53.16
N GLN A 113 -40.76 8.47 53.57
CA GLN A 113 -41.17 7.44 54.52
C GLN A 113 -40.36 7.56 55.81
N ASN A 114 -40.73 8.52 56.68
CA ASN A 114 -40.42 8.55 58.11
C ASN A 114 -41.46 9.41 58.83
#